data_AF-T0G9H0-F1
#
_entry.id   AF-T0G9H0-F1
#
_cell.length_a   1.000
_cell.length_b   1.000
_cell.length_c   1.000
_cell.angle_alpha   90.00
_cell.angle_beta   90.00
_cell.angle_gamma   90.00
#
_symmetry.space_group_name_H-M   'P 1'
#
loop_
_entity.id
_entity.type
_entity.pdbx_description
1 polymer ?
#
loop_
_entity_poly.entity_id
_entity_poly.type
_entity_poly.pdbx_seq_one_letter_code
_entity_poly.pdbx_strand_id
1 'polypeptide(L)' 'MRSSLARYASAMRDPDPRAQRDAAQQLYDHHGIVVIFPNDVSRLDAMWIEAIGKRLYGKRGS' A
#
# COMPACT_ATOMS: atom_id res chain seq x y z
N MET A 1 14.74 -21.71 31.08
CA MET A 1 15.07 -22.09 29.68
C MET A 1 14.72 -20.91 28.78
N ARG A 2 15.70 -20.10 28.33
CA ARG A 2 15.47 -18.99 27.39
C ARG A 2 15.56 -19.58 25.97
N SER A 3 14.42 -19.71 25.29
CA SER A 3 14.37 -20.23 23.93
C SER A 3 15.02 -19.23 22.96
N SER A 4 15.87 -19.73 22.05
CA SER A 4 16.50 -18.97 20.96
C SER A 4 15.48 -18.37 19.98
N LEU A 5 14.20 -18.78 20.08
CA LEU A 5 13.08 -18.23 19.32
C LEU A 5 12.50 -16.95 19.93
N ALA A 6 12.80 -16.63 21.19
CA ALA A 6 12.27 -15.43 21.85
C ALA A 6 12.65 -14.12 21.11
N ARG A 7 13.80 -14.11 20.42
CA ARG A 7 14.26 -12.98 19.60
C ARG A 7 13.45 -12.75 18.32
N TYR A 8 12.69 -13.75 17.86
CA TYR A 8 11.86 -13.68 16.66
C TYR A 8 10.37 -13.56 16.97
N ALA A 9 9.97 -13.56 18.25
CA ALA A 9 8.57 -13.51 18.67
C ALA A 9 7.83 -12.27 18.14
N SER A 10 8.51 -11.13 17.94
CA SER A 10 7.92 -9.92 17.36
C SER A 10 7.64 -10.05 15.85
N ALA A 11 8.43 -10.85 15.13
CA ALA A 11 8.27 -11.11 13.70
C ALA A 11 7.26 -12.23 13.40
N MET A 12 6.87 -13.00 14.43
CA MET A 12 5.83 -14.04 14.35
C MET A 12 4.42 -13.50 14.62
N ARG A 13 4.24 -12.16 14.72
CA ARG A 13 2.91 -11.56 14.77
C ARG A 13 2.27 -11.62 13.40
N ASP A 14 1.01 -12.03 13.38
CA ASP A 14 0.19 -11.93 12.18
C ASP A 14 0.20 -10.47 11.70
N PRO A 15 0.41 -10.25 10.38
CA PRO A 15 0.42 -8.90 9.83
C PRO A 15 -0.95 -8.26 10.08
N ASP A 16 -0.97 -7.14 10.80
CA ASP A 16 -2.19 -6.39 11.06
C ASP A 16 -2.75 -5.87 9.73
N PRO A 17 -3.95 -6.31 9.30
CA PRO A 17 -4.54 -5.88 8.05
C PRO A 17 -4.86 -4.38 8.03
N ARG A 18 -4.99 -3.73 9.19
CA ARG A 18 -5.24 -2.28 9.30
C ARG A 18 -3.97 -1.45 9.16
N ALA A 19 -2.84 -1.97 9.64
CA ALA A 19 -1.56 -1.26 9.57
C ALA A 19 -1.16 -0.86 8.15
N GLN A 20 -1.54 -1.66 7.14
CA GLN A 20 -1.30 -1.34 5.73
C GLN A 20 -2.11 -0.12 5.26
N ARG A 21 -3.35 0.01 5.72
CA ARG A 21 -4.23 1.16 5.40
C ARG A 21 -3.74 2.43 6.09
N ASP A 22 -3.30 2.31 7.35
CA ASP A 22 -2.77 3.44 8.10
C ASP A 22 -1.48 3.96 7.46
N ALA A 23 -0.60 3.07 7.00
CA ALA A 23 0.61 3.45 6.26
C ALA A 23 0.28 4.12 4.92
N ALA A 24 -0.72 3.62 4.19
CA ALA A 24 -1.18 4.26 2.95
C ALA A 24 -1.74 5.67 3.20
N GLN A 25 -2.48 5.88 4.29
CA GLN A 25 -2.97 7.19 4.68
C GLN A 25 -1.81 8.16 4.98
N GLN A 26 -0.80 7.70 5.73
CA GLN A 26 0.39 8.50 6.02
C GLN A 26 1.15 8.91 4.74
N LEU A 27 1.27 8.00 3.77
CA LEU A 27 1.90 8.30 2.47
C LEU A 27 1.14 9.39 1.70
N TYR A 28 -0.18 9.40 1.79
CA TYR A 28 -1.00 10.47 1.21
C TYR A 28 -0.77 11.79 1.95
N ASP A 29 -0.88 11.80 3.28
CA ASP A 29 -0.80 13.01 4.08
C ASP A 29 0.58 13.70 3.98
N HIS A 30 1.65 12.91 3.94
CA HIS A 30 3.02 13.44 3.91
C HIS A 30 3.57 13.72 2.52
N HIS A 31 3.14 12.95 1.52
CA HIS A 31 3.79 12.96 0.19
C HIS A 31 2.80 13.12 -0.96
N GLY A 32 1.49 13.15 -0.69
CA GLY A 32 0.45 13.14 -1.72
C GLY A 32 0.40 11.83 -2.51
N ILE A 33 1.01 10.75 -2.01
CA ILE A 33 1.08 9.46 -2.69
C ILE A 33 -0.20 8.68 -2.40
N VAL A 34 -0.92 8.33 -3.46
CA VAL A 34 -2.12 7.49 -3.37
C VAL A 34 -1.73 6.03 -3.58
N VAL A 35 -2.06 5.17 -2.61
CA VAL A 35 -1.87 3.72 -2.69
C VAL A 35 -3.20 3.05 -3.00
N ILE A 36 -3.23 2.25 -4.06
CA ILE A 36 -4.42 1.47 -4.48
C ILE A 36 -4.14 0.01 -4.20
N PHE A 37 -4.95 -0.63 -3.36
CA PHE A 37 -4.78 -2.05 -3.07
C PHE A 37 -5.49 -2.91 -4.13
N PRO A 38 -4.95 -4.09 -4.49
CA PRO A 38 -5.58 -4.97 -5.48
C PRO A 38 -7.04 -5.31 -5.18
N ASN A 39 -7.40 -5.45 -3.90
CA ASN A 39 -8.78 -5.73 -3.48
C ASN A 39 -9.73 -4.56 -3.73
N ASP A 40 -9.23 -3.32 -3.72
CA ASP A 40 -10.03 -2.11 -4.01
C ASP A 40 -10.45 -2.06 -5.48
N VAL A 41 -9.70 -2.75 -6.34
CA VAL A 41 -9.90 -2.77 -7.79
C VAL A 41 -10.43 -4.11 -8.30
N SER A 42 -10.87 -4.99 -7.41
CA SER A 42 -11.50 -6.28 -7.77
C SER A 42 -12.74 -6.14 -8.69
N ARG A 43 -13.33 -4.94 -8.75
CA ARG A 43 -14.43 -4.59 -9.67
C ARG A 43 -14.07 -3.53 -10.71
N LEU A 44 -12.81 -3.10 -10.74
CA LEU A 44 -12.34 -1.96 -11.51
C LEU A 44 -11.34 -2.46 -12.55
N ASP A 45 -11.70 -2.30 -13.82
CA ASP A 45 -10.83 -2.67 -14.92
C ASP A 45 -9.49 -1.93 -14.80
N ALA A 46 -8.39 -2.69 -14.90
CA ALA A 46 -7.02 -2.15 -14.83
C ALA A 46 -6.79 -1.02 -15.83
N MET A 47 -7.53 -1.03 -16.95
CA MET A 47 -7.55 0.05 -17.94
C MET A 47 -7.87 1.42 -17.32
N TRP A 48 -8.81 1.49 -16.37
CA TRP A 48 -9.21 2.77 -15.75
C TRP A 48 -8.15 3.30 -14.79
N ILE A 49 -7.47 2.41 -14.07
CA ILE A 49 -6.34 2.77 -13.20
C ILE A 49 -5.21 3.35 -14.05
N GLU A 50 -4.90 2.70 -15.17
CA GLU A 50 -3.89 3.17 -16.11
C GLU A 50 -4.28 4.51 -16.74
N ALA A 51 -5.55 4.69 -17.11
CA ALA A 51 -6.07 5.96 -17.65
C ALA A 51 -5.97 7.11 -16.63
N ILE A 52 -6.29 6.85 -15.36
CA ILE A 52 -6.14 7.82 -14.26
C ILE A 52 -4.65 8.15 -14.07
N GLY A 53 -3.78 7.15 -14.04
CA GLY A 53 -2.33 7.35 -13.94
C GLY A 53 -1.78 8.20 -15.08
N LYS A 54 -2.16 7.89 -16.33
CA LYS A 54 -1.78 8.68 -17.52
C LYS A 54 -2.34 10.10 -17.49
N ARG A 55 -3.56 10.31 -16.99
CA ARG A 55 -4.15 11.66 -16.86
C ARG A 55 -3.42 12.50 -15.81
N LEU A 56 -3.13 11.92 -14.65
CA LEU A 56 -2.52 12.62 -13.52
C LEU A 56 -1.02 12.86 -13.73
N TYR A 57 -0.31 11.91 -14.34
CA TYR A 57 1.16 11.91 -14.42
C TYR A 57 1.72 11.82 -15.84
N GLY A 58 0.90 11.48 -16.83
CA GLY A 58 1.34 11.32 -18.23
C GLY A 58 1.60 12.63 -18.99
N LYS A 59 1.34 13.79 -18.38
CA LYS A 59 1.83 15.09 -18.88
C LYS A 59 3.04 15.55 -18.08
N ARG A 60 4.18 14.90 -18.28
CA ARG A 60 5.50 15.51 -18.07
C ARG A 60 6.25 15.49 -19.39
N GLY A 61 6.29 16.64 -20.06
CA GLY A 61 7.13 16.90 -21.24
C GLY A 61 6.35 17.12 -22.53
N SER A 62 6.03 18.39 -22.81
CA SER A 62 6.17 18.95 -24.17
C SER A 62 7.64 19.22 -24.45
#